data_AF-A0A846BLT0-F1
#
_entry.id   AF-A0A846BLT0-F1
#
_cell.length_a   1.000
_cell.length_b   1.000
_cell.length_c   1.000
_cell.angle_alpha   90.00
_cell.angle_beta   90.00
_cell.angle_gamma   90.00
#
_symmetry.space_group_name_H-M   'P 1'
#
loop_
_entity.id
_entity.type
_entity.pdbx_description
1 polymer ?
#
loop_
_entity_poly.entity_id
_entity_poly.type
_entity_poly.pdbx_seq_one_letter_code
_entity_poly.pdbx_strand_id
1 'polypeptide(L)'
;MQPKNLNRLLRALARKGLDVTYNNQTYSIRLHHSPDAPAAEVLLPEGLPVEAKAFKQLANLANVSHPVGGKVCHACATPDFHPGDAGVAIGSVVQTEGMIIPAAVGSDINCGMRSHVVDLSLDKFLEKRHHFVELMKGDYFFGTRDVTMTAKTSRALFQYGIPGWLDAMLDSSTGSFVKSDFDQLATEIDRVYLAGSMDGAIKWAPEELVPDEGLVRDGGLATIGGGNHFVEIQVVERVEDKATAYAWGVREGQLALMIHSGSRNVGKYIDGMWRNRAQAAWQKGQPYPESRLFPLSVQANPNLVRDYLEAEATAANYGFINRLLLAELLRLRLREVYGDVEAPLVYDLPHNLTLADKAITKELSPQHRWITRKGACPAYAQQPVIIPGSMGATSYLLVGTGNPAFLYSASHGAGRVKSRFELSRRGASQTEEALGLKGVDCITMREERRIEEAPAAYKPIRPVIEAQVEAEMVKVVACLKPVLTFKA
;
A
#
# COMPACT_ATOMS: atom_id res chain seq x y z
N MET A 1 25.16 24.87 -15.74
CA MET A 1 26.07 24.83 -14.56
C MET A 1 25.24 24.28 -13.41
N GLN A 2 25.51 23.06 -12.94
CA GLN A 2 24.66 22.44 -11.89
C GLN A 2 24.74 23.25 -10.57
N PRO A 3 23.64 23.41 -9.83
CA PRO A 3 23.62 24.21 -8.60
C PRO A 3 24.71 23.75 -7.62
N LYS A 4 25.42 24.69 -6.95
CA LYS A 4 26.49 24.36 -5.98
C LYS A 4 26.05 23.34 -4.91
N ASN A 5 24.77 23.34 -4.56
CA ASN A 5 24.18 22.41 -3.60
C ASN A 5 24.10 20.96 -4.12
N LEU A 6 23.78 20.76 -5.40
CA LEU A 6 23.71 19.44 -6.02
C LEU A 6 25.10 18.78 -6.08
N ASN A 7 26.13 19.51 -6.51
CA ASN A 7 27.50 19.01 -6.53
C ASN A 7 28.00 18.55 -5.14
N ARG A 8 27.62 19.28 -4.07
CA ARG A 8 27.95 18.90 -2.69
C ARG A 8 27.23 17.62 -2.27
N LEU A 9 25.96 17.48 -2.65
CA LEU A 9 25.16 16.28 -2.38
C LEU A 9 25.75 15.06 -3.10
N LEU A 10 26.04 15.16 -4.40
CA LEU A 10 26.62 14.07 -5.20
C LEU A 10 27.96 13.60 -4.60
N ARG A 11 28.83 14.51 -4.19
CA ARG A 11 30.07 14.17 -3.48
C ARG A 11 29.83 13.47 -2.14
N ALA A 12 28.77 13.84 -1.41
CA ALA A 12 28.41 13.18 -0.17
C ALA A 12 27.89 11.75 -0.39
N LEU A 13 27.11 11.52 -1.46
CA LEU A 13 26.63 10.21 -1.89
C LEU A 13 27.79 9.32 -2.38
N ALA A 14 28.74 9.88 -3.13
CA ALA A 14 29.96 9.17 -3.54
C ALA A 14 30.77 8.64 -2.34
N ARG A 15 30.89 9.43 -1.26
CA ARG A 15 31.51 8.97 0.00
C ARG A 15 30.74 7.84 0.70
N LYS A 16 29.49 7.58 0.32
CA LYS A 16 28.68 6.43 0.76
C LYS A 16 28.75 5.24 -0.20
N GLY A 17 29.64 5.29 -1.20
CA GLY A 17 29.86 4.23 -2.18
C GLY A 17 28.79 4.17 -3.27
N LEU A 18 28.20 5.32 -3.62
CA LEU A 18 27.18 5.45 -4.66
C LEU A 18 27.67 6.32 -5.81
N ASP A 19 27.54 5.82 -7.03
CA ASP A 19 27.68 6.61 -8.24
C ASP A 19 26.31 7.16 -8.60
N VAL A 20 26.16 8.49 -8.60
CA VAL A 20 24.88 9.16 -8.76
C VAL A 20 24.99 10.23 -9.82
N THR A 21 24.08 10.20 -10.79
CA THR A 21 23.86 11.28 -11.74
C THR A 21 22.44 11.83 -11.56
N TYR A 22 22.22 13.06 -12.02
CA TYR A 22 20.92 13.72 -11.94
C TYR A 22 20.61 14.40 -13.27
N ASN A 23 19.47 14.07 -13.85
CA ASN A 23 18.99 14.63 -15.11
C ASN A 23 17.46 14.69 -15.11
N ASN A 24 16.87 15.82 -15.53
CA ASN A 24 15.42 16.00 -15.69
C ASN A 24 14.58 15.42 -14.54
N GLN A 25 14.88 15.84 -13.29
CA GLN A 25 14.17 15.37 -12.09
C GLN A 25 14.39 13.91 -11.70
N THR A 26 15.25 13.18 -12.40
CA THR A 26 15.55 11.77 -12.10
C THR A 26 17.00 11.60 -11.65
N TYR A 27 17.19 10.90 -10.53
CA TYR A 27 18.50 10.41 -10.10
C TYR A 27 18.73 9.01 -10.63
N SER A 28 19.85 8.80 -11.30
CA SER A 28 20.32 7.47 -11.70
C SER A 28 21.42 7.04 -10.73
N ILE A 29 21.22 5.91 -10.04
CA ILE A 29 22.07 5.47 -8.92
C ILE A 29 22.65 4.07 -9.15
N ARG A 30 23.93 3.89 -8.83
CA ARG A 30 24.65 2.61 -8.83
C ARG A 30 25.54 2.45 -7.58
N LEU A 31 25.89 1.22 -7.27
CA LEU A 31 26.96 0.91 -6.33
C LEU A 31 28.30 1.07 -7.06
N HIS A 32 29.25 1.80 -6.46
CA HIS A 32 30.57 2.03 -7.07
C HIS A 32 31.34 0.72 -7.36
N HIS A 33 31.16 -0.30 -6.52
CA HIS A 33 31.80 -1.61 -6.71
C HIS A 33 30.98 -2.56 -7.62
N SER A 34 29.90 -2.11 -8.25
CA SER A 34 29.08 -2.93 -9.16
C SER A 34 28.62 -2.10 -10.36
N PRO A 35 29.56 -1.66 -11.23
CA PRO A 35 29.24 -0.81 -12.37
C PRO A 35 28.33 -1.50 -13.40
N ASP A 36 28.37 -2.83 -13.49
CA ASP A 36 27.59 -3.64 -14.45
C ASP A 36 26.14 -3.91 -14.01
N ALA A 37 25.80 -3.62 -12.76
CA ALA A 37 24.43 -3.74 -12.26
C ALA A 37 23.50 -2.74 -12.98
N PRO A 38 22.18 -3.00 -13.11
CA PRO A 38 21.28 -1.97 -13.63
C PRO A 38 21.35 -0.70 -12.76
N ALA A 39 21.36 0.47 -13.41
CA ALA A 39 21.12 1.71 -12.69
C ALA A 39 19.70 1.67 -12.12
N ALA A 40 19.53 2.17 -10.90
CA ALA A 40 18.20 2.42 -10.39
C ALA A 40 17.80 3.88 -10.62
N GLU A 41 16.58 4.10 -11.11
CA GLU A 41 16.09 5.43 -11.47
C GLU A 41 15.10 5.95 -10.40
N VAL A 42 15.36 7.12 -9.83
CA VAL A 42 14.50 7.72 -8.79
C VAL A 42 13.93 9.02 -9.31
N LEU A 43 12.61 9.08 -9.54
CA LEU A 43 11.94 10.34 -9.84
C LEU A 43 11.86 11.17 -8.57
N LEU A 44 12.64 12.25 -8.49
CA LEU A 44 12.71 13.09 -7.30
C LEU A 44 13.09 14.54 -7.73
N PRO A 45 12.12 15.45 -7.86
CA PRO A 45 12.37 16.86 -8.22
C PRO A 45 13.32 17.59 -7.26
N GLU A 46 13.95 18.65 -7.76
CA GLU A 46 14.68 19.59 -6.90
C GLU A 46 13.71 20.21 -5.88
N GLY A 47 13.93 19.94 -4.59
CA GLY A 47 13.09 20.43 -3.49
C GLY A 47 12.53 19.34 -2.59
N LEU A 48 12.44 18.10 -3.07
CA LEU A 48 12.17 16.95 -2.21
C LEU A 48 13.46 16.44 -1.56
N PRO A 49 13.40 15.94 -0.30
CA PRO A 49 14.59 15.53 0.42
C PRO A 49 15.20 14.26 -0.19
N VAL A 50 16.53 14.28 -0.31
CA VAL A 50 17.35 13.14 -0.76
C VAL A 50 17.95 12.45 0.46
N GLU A 51 17.60 11.18 0.65
CA GLU A 51 18.08 10.37 1.77
C GLU A 51 19.07 9.31 1.29
N ALA A 52 20.35 9.48 1.67
CA ALA A 52 21.42 8.56 1.28
C ALA A 52 21.16 7.10 1.67
N LYS A 53 20.45 6.87 2.79
CA LYS A 53 20.04 5.51 3.21
C LYS A 53 19.08 4.89 2.19
N ALA A 54 18.07 5.63 1.72
CA ALA A 54 17.11 5.13 0.75
C ALA A 54 17.80 4.81 -0.58
N PHE A 55 18.67 5.72 -1.06
CA PHE A 55 19.46 5.52 -2.28
C PHE A 55 20.32 4.26 -2.19
N LYS A 56 21.00 4.05 -1.05
CA LYS A 56 21.78 2.83 -0.82
C LYS A 56 20.91 1.57 -0.83
N GLN A 57 19.73 1.61 -0.22
CA GLN A 57 18.78 0.49 -0.22
C GLN A 57 18.32 0.11 -1.63
N LEU A 58 17.97 1.09 -2.46
CA LEU A 58 17.54 0.85 -3.84
C LEU A 58 18.70 0.38 -4.73
N ALA A 59 19.90 0.95 -4.59
CA ALA A 59 21.08 0.48 -5.31
C ALA A 59 21.45 -0.97 -4.90
N ASN A 60 21.33 -1.31 -3.62
CA ASN A 60 21.49 -2.67 -3.13
C ASN A 60 20.42 -3.62 -3.70
N LEU A 61 19.17 -3.18 -3.81
CA LEU A 61 18.09 -3.95 -4.42
C LEU A 61 18.36 -4.19 -5.91
N ALA A 62 18.79 -3.15 -6.65
CA ALA A 62 19.14 -3.24 -8.06
C ALA A 62 20.28 -4.23 -8.35
N ASN A 63 21.16 -4.45 -7.38
CA ASN A 63 22.29 -5.38 -7.47
C ASN A 63 21.95 -6.82 -7.05
N VAL A 64 20.69 -7.14 -6.69
CA VAL A 64 20.32 -8.49 -6.28
C VAL A 64 20.37 -9.44 -7.48
N SER A 65 21.07 -10.56 -7.30
CA SER A 65 21.11 -11.69 -8.22
C SER A 65 21.23 -12.99 -7.44
N HIS A 66 20.77 -14.11 -8.01
CA HIS A 66 20.95 -15.43 -7.42
C HIS A 66 22.11 -16.18 -8.10
N PRO A 67 23.02 -16.88 -7.37
CA PRO A 67 24.20 -17.53 -7.93
C PRO A 67 23.92 -18.61 -8.97
N VAL A 68 22.76 -19.26 -8.86
CA VAL A 68 22.29 -20.32 -9.77
C VAL A 68 21.41 -19.76 -10.89
N GLY A 69 21.28 -18.43 -10.95
CA GLY A 69 20.59 -17.68 -12.00
C GLY A 69 19.26 -17.06 -11.57
N GLY A 70 18.88 -16.02 -12.29
CA GLY A 70 17.90 -15.02 -11.88
C GLY A 70 18.56 -13.73 -11.39
N LYS A 71 17.99 -12.59 -11.77
CA LYS A 71 18.57 -11.26 -11.51
C LYS A 71 17.52 -10.17 -11.48
N VAL A 72 17.85 -9.04 -10.86
CA VAL A 72 17.13 -7.79 -11.09
C VAL A 72 17.51 -7.24 -12.45
N CYS A 73 16.51 -6.85 -13.24
CA CYS A 73 16.71 -6.27 -14.57
C CYS A 73 16.36 -4.78 -14.64
N HIS A 74 15.48 -4.30 -13.76
CA HIS A 74 15.12 -2.89 -13.66
C HIS A 74 14.79 -2.56 -12.21
N ALA A 75 15.29 -1.43 -11.69
CA ALA A 75 14.86 -0.90 -10.41
C ALA A 75 14.55 0.60 -10.56
N CYS A 76 13.44 1.06 -9.99
CA CYS A 76 13.09 2.47 -9.99
C CYS A 76 12.34 2.85 -8.71
N ALA A 77 12.13 4.14 -8.50
CA ALA A 77 11.37 4.63 -7.37
C ALA A 77 10.54 5.89 -7.67
N THR A 78 9.40 5.96 -7.01
CA THR A 78 8.40 7.03 -7.10
C THR A 78 8.77 8.22 -6.18
N PRO A 79 8.21 9.44 -6.37
CA PRO A 79 8.67 10.63 -5.64
C PRO A 79 8.47 10.64 -4.11
N ASP A 80 7.60 9.78 -3.60
CA ASP A 80 7.43 9.51 -2.17
C ASP A 80 8.54 8.62 -1.57
N PHE A 81 9.58 8.31 -2.34
CA PHE A 81 10.72 7.47 -1.95
C PHE A 81 11.37 7.88 -0.62
N HIS A 82 11.53 6.93 0.31
CA HIS A 82 12.17 7.15 1.61
C HIS A 82 12.71 5.84 2.22
N PRO A 83 13.62 5.89 3.22
CA PRO A 83 14.20 4.70 3.81
C PRO A 83 13.15 3.77 4.42
N GLY A 84 13.31 2.48 4.16
CA GLY A 84 12.55 1.43 4.82
C GLY A 84 13.34 0.80 5.97
N ASP A 85 12.63 0.16 6.90
CA ASP A 85 13.26 -0.47 8.07
C ASP A 85 13.86 -1.84 7.75
N ALA A 86 13.30 -2.55 6.77
CA ALA A 86 13.71 -3.92 6.39
C ALA A 86 14.64 -3.97 5.17
N GLY A 87 15.55 -3.01 5.02
CA GLY A 87 16.59 -3.04 3.97
C GLY A 87 16.14 -2.67 2.55
N VAL A 88 14.82 -2.61 2.28
CA VAL A 88 14.25 -2.08 1.04
C VAL A 88 13.50 -0.79 1.30
N ALA A 89 13.84 0.26 0.57
CA ALA A 89 13.22 1.58 0.66
C ALA A 89 11.75 1.55 0.22
N ILE A 90 10.94 2.41 0.82
CA ILE A 90 9.52 2.59 0.46
C ILE A 90 9.46 3.53 -0.75
N GLY A 91 8.54 3.29 -1.68
CA GLY A 91 8.52 3.90 -3.01
C GLY A 91 9.32 3.11 -4.04
N SER A 92 9.87 1.94 -3.69
CA SER A 92 10.68 1.13 -4.62
C SER A 92 9.81 0.24 -5.50
N VAL A 93 10.19 0.14 -6.78
CA VAL A 93 9.65 -0.81 -7.73
C VAL A 93 10.82 -1.56 -8.37
N VAL A 94 10.74 -2.88 -8.41
CA VAL A 94 11.79 -3.73 -8.98
C VAL A 94 11.20 -4.76 -9.93
N GLN A 95 11.82 -4.89 -11.10
CA GLN A 95 11.57 -5.98 -12.02
C GLN A 95 12.68 -7.03 -11.88
N THR A 96 12.30 -8.28 -11.67
CA THR A 96 13.19 -9.43 -11.66
C THR A 96 12.96 -10.32 -12.87
N GLU A 97 13.97 -11.09 -13.25
CA GLU A 97 13.87 -12.19 -14.21
C GLU A 97 14.36 -13.48 -13.54
N GLY A 98 13.59 -14.56 -13.65
CA GLY A 98 13.95 -15.89 -13.16
C GLY A 98 14.05 -16.03 -11.64
N MET A 99 13.63 -15.03 -10.87
CA MET A 99 13.62 -15.05 -9.40
C MET A 99 12.60 -14.08 -8.82
N ILE A 100 12.32 -14.23 -7.53
CA ILE A 100 11.52 -13.31 -6.71
C ILE A 100 12.31 -12.95 -5.44
N ILE A 101 11.98 -11.82 -4.81
CA ILE A 101 12.66 -11.35 -3.60
C ILE A 101 11.62 -11.15 -2.49
N PRO A 102 11.36 -12.15 -1.62
CA PRO A 102 10.32 -12.05 -0.60
C PRO A 102 10.37 -10.77 0.25
N ALA A 103 11.58 -10.38 0.67
CA ALA A 103 11.79 -9.18 1.48
C ALA A 103 11.50 -7.86 0.75
N ALA A 104 11.39 -7.88 -0.58
CA ALA A 104 11.12 -6.68 -1.38
C ALA A 104 9.67 -6.21 -1.28
N VAL A 105 8.70 -7.09 -0.99
CA VAL A 105 7.28 -6.71 -0.79
C VAL A 105 7.09 -5.98 0.54
N GLY A 106 7.77 -6.45 1.58
CA GLY A 106 7.61 -5.95 2.95
C GLY A 106 6.57 -6.73 3.76
N SER A 107 6.48 -6.39 5.05
CA SER A 107 5.72 -7.17 6.04
C SER A 107 4.22 -6.94 6.01
N ASP A 108 3.76 -5.85 5.40
CA ASP A 108 2.34 -5.57 5.23
C ASP A 108 1.96 -5.81 3.77
N ILE A 109 1.93 -7.10 3.41
CA ILE A 109 1.57 -7.60 2.08
C ILE A 109 0.16 -7.10 1.74
N ASN A 110 -0.05 -6.61 0.53
CA ASN A 110 -1.28 -5.96 0.10
C ASN A 110 -1.75 -4.88 1.09
N CYS A 111 -0.83 -4.12 1.70
CA CYS A 111 -1.19 -2.78 2.15
C CYS A 111 -1.68 -2.00 0.92
N GLY A 112 -2.75 -1.24 1.06
CA GLY A 112 -3.42 -0.62 -0.08
C GLY A 112 -4.42 0.45 0.30
N MET A 113 -5.00 1.05 -0.74
CA MET A 113 -6.00 2.09 -0.67
C MET A 113 -7.34 1.58 -1.14
N ARG A 114 -8.42 2.01 -0.48
CA ARG A 114 -9.78 1.85 -0.97
C ARG A 114 -10.51 3.18 -0.85
N SER A 115 -11.18 3.61 -1.92
CA SER A 115 -11.92 4.87 -1.91
C SER A 115 -13.37 4.67 -2.33
N HIS A 116 -14.27 5.32 -1.60
CA HIS A 116 -15.69 5.39 -1.89
C HIS A 116 -16.11 6.85 -2.02
N VAL A 117 -17.14 7.10 -2.80
CA VAL A 117 -17.91 8.35 -2.73
C VAL A 117 -19.19 8.09 -1.94
N VAL A 118 -19.76 9.12 -1.34
CA VAL A 118 -20.96 9.01 -0.52
C VAL A 118 -21.97 10.04 -0.98
N ASP A 119 -23.23 9.63 -1.16
CA ASP A 119 -24.34 10.54 -1.48
C ASP A 119 -24.83 11.27 -0.22
N LEU A 120 -23.90 11.97 0.44
CA LEU A 120 -24.12 12.74 1.65
C LEU A 120 -23.27 14.02 1.56
N SER A 121 -23.91 15.16 1.79
CA SER A 121 -23.23 16.45 1.87
C SER A 121 -22.47 16.59 3.20
N LEU A 122 -21.40 17.38 3.20
CA LEU A 122 -20.64 17.69 4.41
C LEU A 122 -21.53 18.24 5.55
N ASP A 123 -22.42 19.20 5.26
CA ASP A 123 -23.25 19.83 6.29
C ASP A 123 -24.13 18.80 7.03
N LYS A 124 -24.86 17.96 6.28
CA LYS A 124 -25.65 16.86 6.85
C LYS A 124 -24.83 15.88 7.68
N PHE A 125 -23.60 15.56 7.25
CA PHE A 125 -22.71 14.72 8.05
C PHE A 125 -22.32 15.41 9.36
N LEU A 126 -22.00 16.70 9.33
CA LEU A 126 -21.63 17.45 10.53
C LEU A 126 -22.76 17.53 11.56
N GLU A 127 -24.03 17.57 11.14
CA GLU A 127 -25.20 17.58 12.03
C GLU A 127 -25.24 16.39 13.00
N LYS A 128 -24.79 15.20 12.58
CA LYS A 128 -24.81 13.98 13.41
C LYS A 128 -23.43 13.34 13.61
N ARG A 129 -22.35 14.06 13.27
CA ARG A 129 -20.96 13.58 13.33
C ARG A 129 -20.63 12.95 14.68
N HIS A 130 -21.01 13.58 15.79
CA HIS A 130 -20.69 13.07 17.12
C HIS A 130 -21.25 11.66 17.36
N HIS A 131 -22.52 11.43 17.01
CA HIS A 131 -23.15 10.12 17.15
C HIS A 131 -22.47 9.07 16.28
N PHE A 132 -22.19 9.42 15.02
CA PHE A 132 -21.45 8.56 14.10
C PHE A 132 -20.05 8.19 14.63
N VAL A 133 -19.30 9.18 15.14
CA VAL A 133 -17.95 8.96 15.70
C VAL A 133 -17.97 7.99 16.88
N GLU A 134 -18.94 8.09 17.79
CA GLU A 134 -19.02 7.17 18.93
C GLU A 134 -19.31 5.73 18.51
N LEU A 135 -20.16 5.51 17.50
CA LEU A 135 -20.36 4.18 16.91
C LEU A 135 -19.07 3.65 16.27
N MET A 136 -18.39 4.48 15.48
CA MET A 136 -17.14 4.09 14.82
C MET A 136 -16.00 3.81 15.80
N LYS A 137 -15.92 4.52 16.93
CA LYS A 137 -14.95 4.21 18.00
C LYS A 137 -15.18 2.81 18.57
N GLY A 138 -16.45 2.40 18.72
CA GLY A 138 -16.81 1.03 19.05
C GLY A 138 -16.17 0.02 18.09
N ASP A 139 -16.43 0.18 16.80
CA ASP A 139 -16.03 -0.78 15.78
C ASP A 139 -14.49 -0.81 15.58
N TYR A 140 -13.86 0.36 15.51
CA TYR A 140 -12.43 0.48 15.18
C TYR A 140 -11.48 0.38 16.37
N PHE A 141 -11.90 0.76 17.59
CA PHE A 141 -11.00 0.83 18.74
C PHE A 141 -11.42 -0.04 19.92
N PHE A 142 -12.72 -0.16 20.20
CA PHE A 142 -13.21 -0.87 21.39
C PHE A 142 -13.59 -2.33 21.12
N GLY A 143 -13.48 -2.78 19.87
CA GLY A 143 -13.72 -4.18 19.51
C GLY A 143 -15.19 -4.59 19.60
N THR A 144 -16.12 -3.65 19.43
CA THR A 144 -17.57 -3.96 19.40
C THR A 144 -18.03 -4.57 18.09
N ARG A 145 -17.18 -4.55 17.04
CA ARG A 145 -17.46 -5.20 15.76
C ARG A 145 -17.56 -6.72 15.94
N ASP A 146 -18.56 -7.33 15.31
CA ASP A 146 -18.68 -8.78 15.24
C ASP A 146 -18.25 -9.28 13.85
N VAL A 147 -17.03 -9.82 13.77
CA VAL A 147 -16.45 -10.39 12.55
C VAL A 147 -16.51 -11.92 12.54
N THR A 148 -17.37 -12.51 13.38
CA THR A 148 -17.56 -13.97 13.44
C THR A 148 -17.91 -14.51 12.06
N MET A 149 -17.23 -15.59 11.65
CA MET A 149 -17.53 -16.30 10.41
C MET A 149 -17.39 -17.81 10.57
N THR A 150 -17.97 -18.57 9.65
CA THR A 150 -17.77 -20.03 9.63
C THR A 150 -16.34 -20.39 9.20
N ALA A 151 -15.88 -21.58 9.57
CA ALA A 151 -14.61 -22.13 9.07
C ALA A 151 -14.54 -22.13 7.53
N LYS A 152 -15.64 -22.46 6.85
CA LYS A 152 -15.77 -22.40 5.39
C LYS A 152 -15.52 -20.99 4.86
N THR A 153 -16.17 -19.99 5.45
CA THR A 153 -16.01 -18.58 5.06
C THR A 153 -14.57 -18.09 5.25
N SER A 154 -13.95 -18.44 6.40
CA SER A 154 -12.56 -18.04 6.67
C SER A 154 -11.58 -18.68 5.68
N ARG A 155 -11.74 -19.98 5.39
CA ARG A 155 -10.93 -20.68 4.38
C ARG A 155 -11.10 -20.07 2.98
N ALA A 156 -12.34 -19.78 2.60
CA ALA A 156 -12.65 -19.17 1.31
C ALA A 156 -12.04 -17.77 1.16
N LEU A 157 -12.02 -16.98 2.23
CA LEU A 157 -11.32 -15.70 2.28
C LEU A 157 -9.84 -15.84 1.94
N PHE A 158 -9.13 -16.79 2.54
CA PHE A 158 -7.69 -16.96 2.30
C PHE A 158 -7.39 -17.52 0.91
N GLN A 159 -8.23 -18.43 0.42
CA GLN A 159 -7.98 -19.14 -0.83
C GLN A 159 -8.45 -18.35 -2.07
N TYR A 160 -9.59 -17.69 -1.98
CA TYR A 160 -10.31 -17.13 -3.12
C TYR A 160 -10.65 -15.64 -2.96
N GLY A 161 -10.18 -14.97 -1.89
CA GLY A 161 -10.36 -13.54 -1.70
C GLY A 161 -11.83 -13.11 -1.57
N ILE A 162 -12.15 -11.92 -2.10
CA ILE A 162 -13.50 -11.33 -2.04
C ILE A 162 -14.58 -12.25 -2.65
N PRO A 163 -14.42 -12.81 -3.86
CA PRO A 163 -15.43 -13.68 -4.46
C PRO A 163 -15.78 -14.91 -3.60
N GLY A 164 -14.78 -15.62 -3.08
CA GLY A 164 -15.04 -16.80 -2.25
C GLY A 164 -15.59 -16.47 -0.87
N TRP A 165 -15.16 -15.36 -0.27
CA TRP A 165 -15.76 -14.86 0.96
C TRP A 165 -17.23 -14.51 0.75
N LEU A 166 -17.56 -13.82 -0.34
CA LEU A 166 -18.92 -13.41 -0.68
C LEU A 166 -19.83 -14.63 -0.91
N ASP A 167 -19.40 -15.60 -1.72
CA ASP A 167 -20.12 -16.85 -1.96
C ASP A 167 -20.41 -17.61 -0.65
N ALA A 168 -19.41 -17.74 0.21
CA ALA A 168 -19.58 -18.40 1.51
C ALA A 168 -20.47 -17.61 2.49
N MET A 169 -20.48 -16.28 2.42
CA MET A 169 -21.36 -15.43 3.24
C MET A 169 -22.82 -15.46 2.78
N LEU A 170 -23.07 -15.60 1.48
CA LEU A 170 -24.41 -15.78 0.93
C LEU A 170 -25.02 -17.13 1.36
N ASP A 171 -24.20 -18.16 1.47
CA ASP A 171 -24.61 -19.48 1.96
C ASP A 171 -24.85 -19.50 3.49
N SER A 172 -24.01 -18.79 4.26
CA SER A 172 -24.08 -18.78 5.72
C SER A 172 -23.63 -17.44 6.31
N SER A 173 -24.54 -16.46 6.23
CA SER A 173 -24.28 -15.10 6.71
C SER A 173 -24.09 -15.06 8.23
N THR A 174 -23.03 -14.40 8.70
CA THR A 174 -22.67 -14.33 10.13
C THR A 174 -22.14 -12.94 10.51
N GLY A 175 -22.08 -12.65 11.82
CA GLY A 175 -21.51 -11.42 12.33
C GLY A 175 -22.32 -10.15 12.03
N SER A 176 -21.64 -9.00 12.04
CA SER A 176 -22.24 -7.68 11.75
C SER A 176 -22.60 -7.51 10.28
N PHE A 177 -21.91 -8.22 9.38
CA PHE A 177 -22.02 -8.08 7.93
C PHE A 177 -23.24 -8.79 7.33
N VAL A 178 -24.06 -9.48 8.13
CA VAL A 178 -25.37 -10.00 7.67
C VAL A 178 -26.32 -8.89 7.22
N LYS A 179 -26.06 -7.65 7.66
CA LYS A 179 -26.83 -6.46 7.31
C LYS A 179 -26.27 -5.73 6.09
N SER A 180 -25.22 -6.27 5.48
CA SER A 180 -24.58 -5.67 4.31
C SER A 180 -25.41 -5.92 3.06
N ASP A 181 -25.27 -5.01 2.10
CA ASP A 181 -25.83 -5.18 0.77
C ASP A 181 -24.86 -6.05 -0.05
N PHE A 182 -25.10 -7.36 -0.06
CA PHE A 182 -24.26 -8.31 -0.79
C PHE A 182 -24.35 -8.14 -2.32
N ASP A 183 -25.45 -7.61 -2.84
CA ASP A 183 -25.61 -7.34 -4.27
C ASP A 183 -24.75 -6.13 -4.68
N GLN A 184 -24.73 -5.07 -3.87
CA GLN A 184 -23.80 -3.96 -4.04
C GLN A 184 -22.35 -4.46 -3.98
N LEU A 185 -21.99 -5.28 -2.99
CA LEU A 185 -20.64 -5.83 -2.88
C LEU A 185 -20.26 -6.66 -4.11
N ALA A 186 -21.19 -7.48 -4.65
CA ALA A 186 -20.98 -8.29 -5.84
C ALA A 186 -20.72 -7.43 -7.09
N THR A 187 -21.56 -6.41 -7.31
CA THR A 187 -21.46 -5.52 -8.48
C THR A 187 -20.22 -4.62 -8.46
N GLU A 188 -19.64 -4.38 -7.29
CA GLU A 188 -18.44 -3.56 -7.10
C GLU A 188 -17.12 -4.34 -7.25
N ILE A 189 -17.15 -5.67 -7.38
CA ILE A 189 -15.95 -6.52 -7.46
C ILE A 189 -15.00 -6.08 -8.56
N ASP A 190 -15.51 -5.67 -9.73
CA ASP A 190 -14.70 -5.22 -10.87
C ASP A 190 -13.96 -3.89 -10.61
N ARG A 191 -14.34 -3.17 -9.55
CA ARG A 191 -13.65 -1.96 -9.07
C ARG A 191 -12.62 -2.27 -7.98
N VAL A 192 -12.40 -3.54 -7.65
CA VAL A 192 -11.29 -3.99 -6.81
C VAL A 192 -10.20 -4.52 -7.73
N TYR A 193 -8.95 -4.11 -7.51
CA TYR A 193 -7.82 -4.63 -8.26
C TYR A 193 -7.77 -6.18 -8.17
N LEU A 194 -7.60 -6.84 -9.32
CA LEU A 194 -7.69 -8.31 -9.47
C LEU A 194 -9.00 -8.92 -8.95
N ALA A 195 -10.11 -8.17 -8.99
CA ALA A 195 -11.38 -8.58 -8.38
C ALA A 195 -11.25 -8.93 -6.88
N GLY A 196 -10.20 -8.44 -6.22
CA GLY A 196 -9.92 -8.75 -4.81
C GLY A 196 -9.53 -10.20 -4.55
N SER A 197 -9.00 -10.90 -5.55
CA SER A 197 -8.65 -12.31 -5.47
C SER A 197 -7.33 -12.63 -6.14
N MET A 198 -6.53 -13.46 -5.49
CA MET A 198 -5.31 -14.07 -6.00
C MET A 198 -5.31 -15.55 -5.64
N ASP A 199 -4.49 -16.35 -6.34
CA ASP A 199 -4.35 -17.79 -6.14
C ASP A 199 -3.67 -18.12 -4.78
N GLY A 200 -4.43 -17.97 -3.70
CA GLY A 200 -4.01 -18.25 -2.33
C GLY A 200 -4.12 -19.73 -1.98
N ALA A 201 -3.52 -20.12 -0.85
CA ALA A 201 -3.60 -21.48 -0.34
C ALA A 201 -3.69 -21.49 1.19
N ILE A 202 -4.73 -22.13 1.71
CA ILE A 202 -5.03 -22.19 3.16
C ILE A 202 -3.87 -22.76 4.00
N LYS A 203 -2.99 -23.59 3.41
CA LYS A 203 -1.78 -24.12 4.08
C LYS A 203 -0.79 -23.03 4.53
N TRP A 204 -0.91 -21.82 3.99
CA TRP A 204 -0.07 -20.66 4.35
C TRP A 204 -0.75 -19.68 5.30
N ALA A 205 -2.05 -19.85 5.57
CA ALA A 205 -2.76 -19.03 6.55
C ALA A 205 -2.37 -19.45 7.98
N PRO A 206 -2.47 -18.55 8.98
CA PRO A 206 -2.34 -18.93 10.38
C PRO A 206 -3.37 -20.02 10.73
N GLU A 207 -2.90 -21.12 11.33
CA GLU A 207 -3.70 -22.33 11.57
C GLU A 207 -4.96 -22.03 12.39
N GLU A 208 -4.85 -21.12 13.37
CA GLU A 208 -5.96 -20.68 14.21
C GLU A 208 -7.08 -19.95 13.45
N LEU A 209 -6.80 -19.45 12.25
CA LEU A 209 -7.77 -18.76 11.40
C LEU A 209 -8.40 -19.67 10.34
N VAL A 210 -7.91 -20.91 10.17
CA VAL A 210 -8.42 -21.87 9.18
C VAL A 210 -8.73 -23.24 9.79
N PRO A 211 -9.54 -23.34 10.87
CA PRO A 211 -9.98 -24.63 11.39
C PRO A 211 -10.78 -25.40 10.33
N ASP A 212 -10.90 -26.73 10.48
CA ASP A 212 -11.69 -27.55 9.55
C ASP A 212 -13.20 -27.29 9.69
N GLU A 213 -13.68 -26.99 10.90
CA GLU A 213 -15.08 -26.77 11.23
C GLU A 213 -15.27 -25.70 12.31
N GLY A 214 -16.53 -25.29 12.55
CA GLY A 214 -16.89 -24.35 13.60
C GLY A 214 -16.83 -22.88 13.18
N LEU A 215 -16.61 -22.01 14.18
CA LEU A 215 -16.62 -20.55 14.03
C LEU A 215 -15.23 -19.96 14.25
N VAL A 216 -14.87 -18.97 13.44
CA VAL A 216 -13.63 -18.19 13.54
C VAL A 216 -13.96 -16.77 13.98
N ARG A 217 -13.17 -16.24 14.90
CA ARG A 217 -13.24 -14.84 15.36
C ARG A 217 -11.86 -14.21 15.28
N ASP A 218 -11.55 -13.62 14.13
CA ASP A 218 -10.25 -12.99 13.93
C ASP A 218 -10.22 -11.57 14.50
N GLY A 219 -9.52 -11.38 15.62
CA GLY A 219 -9.33 -10.07 16.23
C GLY A 219 -8.53 -9.07 15.38
N GLY A 220 -7.79 -9.53 14.37
CA GLY A 220 -7.06 -8.70 13.42
C GLY A 220 -7.91 -8.18 12.26
N LEU A 221 -9.03 -8.83 11.95
CA LEU A 221 -9.85 -8.51 10.79
C LEU A 221 -10.74 -7.29 11.02
N ALA A 222 -10.97 -6.54 9.95
CA ALA A 222 -11.66 -5.26 9.94
C ALA A 222 -11.04 -4.26 10.95
N THR A 223 -9.69 -4.22 10.99
CA THR A 223 -8.93 -3.26 11.81
C THR A 223 -8.10 -2.32 10.96
N ILE A 224 -8.06 -1.05 11.37
CA ILE A 224 -7.22 -0.02 10.72
C ILE A 224 -5.75 -0.45 10.83
N GLY A 225 -5.29 -0.61 12.06
CA GLY A 225 -3.90 -0.87 12.38
C GLY A 225 -3.05 0.35 12.65
N GLY A 226 -1.87 0.12 13.21
CA GLY A 226 -0.90 1.18 13.49
C GLY A 226 -0.04 1.56 12.29
N GLY A 227 0.88 2.50 12.49
CA GLY A 227 1.73 3.03 11.45
C GLY A 227 1.01 4.08 10.60
N ASN A 228 1.19 4.04 9.27
CA ASN A 228 0.57 4.99 8.36
C ASN A 228 -0.90 4.67 8.02
N HIS A 229 -1.49 3.62 8.61
CA HIS A 229 -2.88 3.26 8.35
C HIS A 229 -3.85 4.26 8.98
N PHE A 230 -5.00 4.40 8.33
CA PHE A 230 -6.09 5.28 8.72
C PHE A 230 -7.39 4.91 7.99
N VAL A 231 -8.50 5.43 8.48
CA VAL A 231 -9.75 5.57 7.75
C VAL A 231 -10.11 7.05 7.77
N GLU A 232 -10.35 7.67 6.62
CA GLU A 232 -10.56 9.10 6.53
C GLU A 232 -11.85 9.43 5.78
N ILE A 233 -12.63 10.34 6.34
CA ILE A 233 -13.74 11.00 5.69
C ILE A 233 -13.21 12.29 5.09
N GLN A 234 -13.51 12.49 3.82
CA GLN A 234 -13.03 13.59 3.02
C GLN A 234 -14.19 14.25 2.29
N VAL A 235 -13.97 15.45 1.75
CA VAL A 235 -14.85 16.07 0.76
C VAL A 235 -14.12 16.15 -0.56
N VAL A 236 -14.80 15.87 -1.67
CA VAL A 236 -14.28 16.14 -3.01
C VAL A 236 -14.24 17.64 -3.20
N GLU A 237 -13.06 18.24 -3.05
CA GLU A 237 -12.87 19.69 -3.08
C GLU A 237 -12.91 20.24 -4.52
N ARG A 238 -12.29 19.51 -5.45
CA ARG A 238 -12.19 19.92 -6.86
C ARG A 238 -12.11 18.71 -7.78
N VAL A 239 -12.78 18.79 -8.93
CA VAL A 239 -12.69 17.82 -10.03
C VAL A 239 -11.92 18.47 -11.18
N GLU A 240 -10.86 17.78 -11.66
CA GLU A 240 -10.01 18.25 -12.75
C GLU A 240 -10.35 17.54 -14.07
N ASP A 241 -10.51 16.21 -14.04
CA ASP A 241 -11.00 15.43 -15.18
C ASP A 241 -12.49 15.09 -14.99
N LYS A 242 -13.35 15.92 -15.59
CA LYS A 242 -14.81 15.80 -15.48
C LYS A 242 -15.35 14.50 -16.09
N ALA A 243 -14.75 14.01 -17.18
CA ALA A 243 -15.25 12.83 -17.87
C ALA A 243 -14.98 11.56 -17.05
N THR A 244 -13.74 11.41 -16.56
CA THR A 244 -13.36 10.30 -15.70
C THR A 244 -14.08 10.37 -14.35
N ALA A 245 -14.19 11.55 -13.74
CA ALA A 245 -14.93 11.74 -12.50
C ALA A 245 -16.41 11.35 -12.64
N TYR A 246 -17.08 11.74 -13.73
CA TYR A 246 -18.46 11.34 -14.00
C TYR A 246 -18.61 9.82 -14.09
N ALA A 247 -17.69 9.13 -14.81
CA ALA A 247 -17.70 7.67 -14.92
C ALA A 247 -17.49 6.97 -13.57
N TRP A 248 -16.80 7.61 -12.63
CA TRP A 248 -16.56 7.10 -11.27
C TRP A 248 -17.60 7.55 -10.25
N GLY A 249 -18.61 8.34 -10.65
CA GLY A 249 -19.58 8.94 -9.72
C GLY A 249 -19.00 10.00 -8.80
N VAL A 250 -17.83 10.56 -9.13
CA VAL A 250 -17.13 11.59 -8.35
C VAL A 250 -17.67 12.98 -8.70
N ARG A 251 -18.16 13.72 -7.70
CA ARG A 251 -18.74 15.07 -7.85
C ARG A 251 -18.17 16.01 -6.79
N GLU A 252 -17.93 17.27 -7.14
CA GLU A 252 -17.49 18.28 -6.17
C GLU A 252 -18.51 18.47 -5.04
N GLY A 253 -18.02 18.69 -3.82
CA GLY A 253 -18.83 18.93 -2.62
C GLY A 253 -19.39 17.68 -1.94
N GLN A 254 -19.35 16.51 -2.59
CA GLN A 254 -19.81 15.26 -1.97
C GLN A 254 -18.75 14.67 -1.04
N LEU A 255 -19.19 13.88 -0.06
CA LEU A 255 -18.29 13.17 0.82
C LEU A 255 -17.62 11.99 0.12
N ALA A 256 -16.43 11.64 0.60
CA ALA A 256 -15.68 10.47 0.19
C ALA A 256 -15.08 9.77 1.40
N LEU A 257 -14.87 8.48 1.29
CA LEU A 257 -14.19 7.65 2.28
C LEU A 257 -12.87 7.19 1.67
N MET A 258 -11.81 7.20 2.46
CA MET A 258 -10.49 6.67 2.10
C MET A 258 -9.99 5.74 3.20
N ILE A 259 -9.75 4.48 2.85
CA ILE A 259 -9.35 3.43 3.78
C ILE A 259 -7.92 3.01 3.43
N HIS A 260 -7.02 3.15 4.39
CA HIS A 260 -5.65 2.65 4.35
C HIS A 260 -5.47 1.52 5.33
N SER A 261 -5.40 0.29 4.80
CA SER A 261 -4.98 -0.87 5.57
C SER A 261 -4.43 -1.98 4.67
N GLY A 262 -3.96 -3.04 5.30
CA GLY A 262 -3.32 -4.18 4.66
C GLY A 262 -3.65 -5.50 5.32
N SER A 263 -2.73 -6.46 5.19
CA SER A 263 -2.90 -7.84 5.66
C SER A 263 -2.60 -8.05 7.15
N ARG A 264 -2.35 -6.96 7.89
CA ARG A 264 -2.26 -6.97 9.36
C ARG A 264 -1.17 -7.95 9.84
N ASN A 265 -1.48 -8.81 10.80
CA ASN A 265 -0.51 -9.79 11.32
C ASN A 265 -0.33 -10.98 10.37
N VAL A 266 -1.27 -11.27 9.47
CA VAL A 266 -1.14 -12.34 8.47
C VAL A 266 0.03 -12.02 7.54
N GLY A 267 0.11 -10.79 7.02
CA GLY A 267 1.25 -10.36 6.21
C GLY A 267 2.58 -10.53 6.93
N LYS A 268 2.64 -10.10 8.20
CA LYS A 268 3.86 -10.21 9.01
C LYS A 268 4.27 -11.65 9.27
N TYR A 269 3.29 -12.52 9.52
CA TYR A 269 3.49 -13.96 9.69
C TYR A 269 4.12 -14.58 8.44
N ILE A 270 3.54 -14.30 7.26
CA ILE A 270 4.02 -14.81 5.97
C ILE A 270 5.40 -14.24 5.64
N ASP A 271 5.59 -12.92 5.73
CA ASP A 271 6.86 -12.25 5.47
C ASP A 271 8.00 -12.74 6.39
N GLY A 272 7.72 -12.94 7.68
CA GLY A 272 8.68 -13.52 8.63
C GLY A 272 9.10 -14.93 8.25
N MET A 273 8.13 -15.80 7.96
CA MET A 273 8.37 -17.18 7.51
C MET A 273 9.21 -17.22 6.23
N TRP A 274 8.87 -16.39 5.24
CA TRP A 274 9.48 -16.46 3.92
C TRP A 274 10.85 -15.81 3.81
N ARG A 275 11.15 -14.80 4.62
CA ARG A 275 12.54 -14.33 4.77
C ARG A 275 13.46 -15.43 5.30
N ASN A 276 13.01 -16.16 6.33
CA ASN A 276 13.79 -17.25 6.92
C ASN A 276 13.98 -18.39 5.91
N ARG A 277 12.92 -18.77 5.17
CA ARG A 277 12.99 -19.80 4.13
C ARG A 277 13.91 -19.39 2.97
N ALA A 278 13.83 -18.15 2.50
CA ALA A 278 14.71 -17.65 1.43
C ALA A 278 16.18 -17.63 1.86
N GLN A 279 16.47 -17.22 3.10
CA GLN A 279 17.82 -17.27 3.65
C GLN A 279 18.32 -18.72 3.79
N ALA A 280 17.48 -19.64 4.30
CA ALA A 280 17.84 -21.05 4.46
C ALA A 280 18.05 -21.77 3.11
N ALA A 281 17.34 -21.34 2.07
CA ALA A 281 17.47 -21.86 0.71
C ALA A 281 18.67 -21.29 -0.07
N TRP A 282 19.42 -20.34 0.51
CA TRP A 282 20.59 -19.77 -0.13
C TRP A 282 21.65 -20.84 -0.46
N GLN A 283 22.26 -20.72 -1.63
CA GLN A 283 23.21 -21.71 -2.15
C GLN A 283 24.38 -21.96 -1.19
N LYS A 284 24.56 -23.21 -0.76
CA LYS A 284 25.68 -23.60 0.11
C LYS A 284 27.02 -23.29 -0.54
N GLY A 285 27.95 -22.75 0.25
CA GLY A 285 29.28 -22.37 -0.21
C GLY A 285 29.36 -21.00 -0.90
N GLN A 286 28.23 -20.35 -1.17
CA GLN A 286 28.21 -18.98 -1.69
C GLN A 286 28.17 -17.96 -0.54
N PRO A 287 28.90 -16.83 -0.63
CA PRO A 287 28.81 -15.78 0.37
C PRO A 287 27.38 -15.23 0.43
N TYR A 288 26.97 -14.77 1.61
CA TYR A 288 25.68 -14.11 1.74
C TYR A 288 25.72 -12.73 1.05
N PRO A 289 24.61 -12.29 0.42
CA PRO A 289 24.54 -10.97 -0.18
C PRO A 289 24.75 -9.90 0.90
N GLU A 290 25.55 -8.87 0.59
CA GLU A 290 25.83 -7.76 1.53
C GLU A 290 24.54 -7.09 2.00
N SER A 291 23.58 -6.93 1.08
CA SER A 291 22.25 -6.36 1.35
C SER A 291 21.40 -7.20 2.31
N ARG A 292 21.77 -8.47 2.54
CA ARG A 292 20.95 -9.49 3.24
C ARG A 292 19.58 -9.73 2.59
N LEU A 293 19.41 -9.35 1.32
CA LEU A 293 18.23 -9.66 0.53
C LEU A 293 18.44 -11.00 -0.18
N PHE A 294 17.72 -12.02 0.26
CA PHE A 294 17.82 -13.38 -0.29
C PHE A 294 16.71 -13.63 -1.31
N PRO A 295 17.02 -13.71 -2.62
CA PRO A 295 16.06 -14.10 -3.64
C PRO A 295 15.78 -15.61 -3.63
N LEU A 296 14.62 -16.01 -4.14
CA LEU A 296 14.31 -17.39 -4.53
C LEU A 296 14.40 -17.50 -6.05
N SER A 297 15.31 -18.35 -6.55
CA SER A 297 15.50 -18.58 -7.99
C SER A 297 14.60 -19.69 -8.52
N VAL A 298 14.00 -19.47 -9.69
CA VAL A 298 13.24 -20.50 -10.42
C VAL A 298 14.15 -21.66 -10.83
N GLN A 299 15.40 -21.40 -11.19
CA GLN A 299 16.35 -22.42 -11.62
C GLN A 299 16.82 -23.30 -10.45
N ALA A 300 17.01 -22.68 -9.27
CA ALA A 300 17.46 -23.42 -8.10
C ALA A 300 16.31 -24.15 -7.39
N ASN A 301 15.19 -23.45 -7.16
CA ASN A 301 14.14 -23.88 -6.25
C ASN A 301 12.74 -23.47 -6.77
N PRO A 302 12.26 -24.02 -7.90
CA PRO A 302 10.99 -23.61 -8.51
C PRO A 302 9.78 -23.83 -7.58
N ASN A 303 9.81 -24.88 -6.74
CA ASN A 303 8.74 -25.14 -5.78
C ASN A 303 8.66 -24.05 -4.69
N LEU A 304 9.81 -23.59 -4.18
CA LEU A 304 9.82 -22.49 -3.20
C LEU A 304 9.31 -21.18 -3.81
N VAL A 305 9.58 -20.94 -5.10
CA VAL A 305 9.01 -19.78 -5.81
C VAL A 305 7.49 -19.88 -5.88
N ARG A 306 6.96 -21.04 -6.30
CA ARG A 306 5.50 -21.29 -6.34
C ARG A 306 4.85 -21.13 -4.97
N ASP A 307 5.43 -21.77 -3.96
CA ASP A 307 4.93 -21.73 -2.59
C ASP A 307 4.95 -20.30 -2.02
N TYR A 308 5.96 -19.49 -2.32
CA TYR A 308 5.97 -18.08 -1.90
C TYR A 308 4.85 -17.29 -2.58
N LEU A 309 4.65 -17.45 -3.89
CA LEU A 309 3.61 -16.73 -4.62
C LEU A 309 2.21 -17.08 -4.07
N GLU A 310 1.95 -18.35 -3.76
CA GLU A 310 0.73 -18.78 -3.08
C GLU A 310 0.60 -18.16 -1.68
N ALA A 311 1.69 -18.07 -0.92
CA ALA A 311 1.67 -17.49 0.41
C ALA A 311 1.45 -15.97 0.38
N GLU A 312 2.11 -15.25 -0.53
CA GLU A 312 1.87 -13.83 -0.77
C GLU A 312 0.42 -13.59 -1.16
N ALA A 313 -0.12 -14.38 -2.09
CA ALA A 313 -1.53 -14.34 -2.49
C ALA A 313 -2.48 -14.58 -1.30
N THR A 314 -2.12 -15.50 -0.40
CA THR A 314 -2.89 -15.79 0.82
C THR A 314 -2.99 -14.58 1.75
N ALA A 315 -1.87 -13.89 2.01
CA ALA A 315 -1.90 -12.62 2.75
C ALA A 315 -2.59 -11.50 1.95
N ALA A 316 -2.43 -11.47 0.63
CA ALA A 316 -3.05 -10.46 -0.20
C ALA A 316 -4.59 -10.55 -0.15
N ASN A 317 -5.15 -11.75 -0.26
CA ASN A 317 -6.59 -11.98 -0.14
C ASN A 317 -7.15 -11.45 1.18
N TYR A 318 -6.43 -11.68 2.30
CA TYR A 318 -6.77 -11.10 3.59
C TYR A 318 -6.76 -9.56 3.55
N GLY A 319 -5.73 -8.95 2.93
CA GLY A 319 -5.62 -7.50 2.80
C GLY A 319 -6.79 -6.85 2.06
N PHE A 320 -7.27 -7.48 0.97
CA PHE A 320 -8.46 -7.02 0.25
C PHE A 320 -9.72 -7.08 1.11
N ILE A 321 -9.95 -8.21 1.79
CA ILE A 321 -11.11 -8.36 2.68
C ILE A 321 -11.05 -7.37 3.84
N ASN A 322 -9.88 -7.20 4.45
CA ASN A 322 -9.75 -6.27 5.57
C ASN A 322 -10.15 -4.83 5.18
N ARG A 323 -9.75 -4.37 3.98
CA ARG A 323 -10.20 -3.07 3.45
C ARG A 323 -11.70 -3.04 3.14
N LEU A 324 -12.25 -4.12 2.57
CA LEU A 324 -13.68 -4.26 2.30
C LEU A 324 -14.49 -4.14 3.60
N LEU A 325 -14.14 -4.91 4.62
CA LEU A 325 -14.89 -4.95 5.87
C LEU A 325 -14.75 -3.66 6.68
N LEU A 326 -13.60 -2.99 6.63
CA LEU A 326 -13.45 -1.65 7.19
C LEU A 326 -14.41 -0.64 6.54
N ALA A 327 -14.53 -0.67 5.22
CA ALA A 327 -15.44 0.19 4.47
C ALA A 327 -16.91 -0.18 4.74
N GLU A 328 -17.20 -1.48 4.87
CA GLU A 328 -18.57 -1.94 5.12
C GLU A 328 -19.05 -1.59 6.53
N LEU A 329 -18.17 -1.59 7.54
CA LEU A 329 -18.49 -1.04 8.87
C LEU A 329 -18.89 0.43 8.77
N LEU A 330 -18.18 1.26 7.97
CA LEU A 330 -18.59 2.65 7.75
C LEU A 330 -19.95 2.73 7.08
N ARG A 331 -20.19 1.94 6.03
CA ARG A 331 -21.47 1.91 5.31
C ARG A 331 -22.63 1.59 6.25
N LEU A 332 -22.47 0.57 7.11
CA LEU A 332 -23.47 0.20 8.11
C LEU A 332 -23.76 1.35 9.08
N ARG A 333 -22.73 2.04 9.60
CA ARG A 333 -22.93 3.18 10.51
C ARG A 333 -23.45 4.44 9.82
N LEU A 334 -23.07 4.67 8.57
CA LEU A 334 -23.66 5.74 7.76
C LEU A 334 -25.16 5.50 7.60
N ARG A 335 -25.57 4.28 7.24
CA ARG A 335 -26.98 3.93 7.10
C ARG A 335 -27.76 4.02 8.41
N GLU A 336 -27.15 3.58 9.52
CA GLU A 336 -27.74 3.67 10.86
C GLU A 336 -28.00 5.13 11.29
N VAL A 337 -27.08 6.04 11.01
CA VAL A 337 -27.16 7.43 11.51
C VAL A 337 -27.91 8.36 10.56
N TYR A 338 -27.72 8.18 9.26
CA TYR A 338 -28.18 9.12 8.22
C TYR A 338 -29.33 8.57 7.36
N GLY A 339 -29.72 7.31 7.54
CA GLY A 339 -30.76 6.65 6.75
C GLY A 339 -30.22 6.07 5.44
N ASP A 340 -31.04 6.00 4.41
CA ASP A 340 -30.67 5.39 3.14
C ASP A 340 -29.61 6.25 2.41
N VAL A 341 -28.33 5.92 2.63
CA VAL A 341 -27.16 6.62 2.09
C VAL A 341 -26.34 5.64 1.27
N GLU A 342 -26.21 5.97 -0.01
CA GLU A 342 -25.34 5.26 -0.93
C GLU A 342 -23.87 5.65 -0.73
N ALA A 343 -23.00 4.66 -0.75
CA ALA A 343 -21.56 4.87 -0.61
C ALA A 343 -20.74 4.02 -1.58
N PRO A 344 -20.95 4.15 -2.91
CA PRO A 344 -20.38 3.23 -3.89
C PRO A 344 -18.84 3.27 -3.94
N LEU A 345 -18.24 2.12 -4.23
CA LEU A 345 -16.80 1.97 -4.42
C LEU A 345 -16.35 2.72 -5.68
N VAL A 346 -15.34 3.58 -5.53
CA VAL A 346 -14.60 4.15 -6.66
C VAL A 346 -13.55 3.15 -7.12
N TYR A 347 -12.63 2.79 -6.23
CA TYR A 347 -11.60 1.79 -6.52
C TYR A 347 -10.90 1.25 -5.26
N ASP A 348 -10.30 0.06 -5.36
CA ASP A 348 -9.44 -0.55 -4.33
C ASP A 348 -8.13 -1.06 -4.97
N LEU A 349 -6.97 -0.61 -4.48
CA LEU A 349 -5.66 -0.79 -5.10
C LEU A 349 -4.55 -1.14 -4.08
N PRO A 350 -3.77 -2.23 -4.29
CA PRO A 350 -2.58 -2.55 -3.49
C PRO A 350 -1.40 -1.60 -3.76
N HIS A 351 -0.49 -1.48 -2.79
CA HIS A 351 0.82 -0.85 -2.96
C HIS A 351 2.02 -1.63 -2.38
N ASN A 352 1.80 -2.85 -1.88
CA ASN A 352 2.85 -3.80 -1.51
C ASN A 352 2.51 -5.17 -2.10
N LEU A 353 3.05 -5.50 -3.27
CA LEU A 353 2.72 -6.75 -3.96
C LEU A 353 3.74 -7.08 -5.06
N THR A 354 3.92 -8.38 -5.31
CA THR A 354 4.59 -8.93 -6.49
C THR A 354 3.55 -9.41 -7.50
N LEU A 355 3.67 -8.92 -8.74
CA LEU A 355 2.83 -9.33 -9.85
C LEU A 355 3.69 -9.80 -11.01
N ALA A 356 3.15 -10.70 -11.81
CA ALA A 356 3.77 -11.07 -13.07
C ALA A 356 3.77 -9.85 -14.02
N ASP A 357 4.90 -9.58 -14.70
CA ASP A 357 5.01 -8.49 -15.69
C ASP A 357 4.10 -8.73 -16.90
N LYS A 358 3.91 -10.00 -17.26
CA LYS A 358 2.99 -10.48 -18.29
C LYS A 358 2.29 -11.72 -17.77
N ALA A 359 1.22 -12.14 -18.44
CA ALA A 359 0.58 -13.41 -18.11
C ALA A 359 1.62 -14.54 -18.14
N ILE A 360 1.74 -15.25 -17.03
CA ILE A 360 2.66 -16.38 -16.85
C ILE A 360 1.86 -17.68 -16.97
N THR A 361 2.40 -18.69 -17.65
CA THR A 361 1.81 -20.04 -17.69
C THR A 361 1.96 -20.73 -16.33
N LYS A 362 1.17 -21.78 -16.06
CA LYS A 362 1.26 -22.54 -14.79
C LYS A 362 2.65 -23.17 -14.53
N GLU A 363 3.46 -23.34 -15.56
CA GLU A 363 4.82 -23.87 -15.50
C GLU A 363 5.83 -22.72 -15.38
N LEU A 364 6.57 -22.66 -14.27
CA LEU A 364 7.57 -21.61 -14.07
C LEU A 364 8.77 -21.78 -15.00
N SER A 365 9.22 -20.67 -15.58
CA SER A 365 10.39 -20.60 -16.44
C SER A 365 11.40 -19.57 -15.92
N PRO A 366 12.72 -19.79 -16.15
CA PRO A 366 13.75 -18.79 -15.85
C PRO A 366 13.61 -17.46 -16.62
N GLN A 367 12.80 -17.41 -17.70
CA GLN A 367 12.54 -16.16 -18.43
C GLN A 367 11.36 -15.36 -17.86
N HIS A 368 10.63 -15.91 -16.88
CA HIS A 368 9.52 -15.19 -16.26
C HIS A 368 10.01 -13.97 -15.51
N ARG A 369 9.20 -12.91 -15.60
CA ARG A 369 9.48 -11.63 -14.97
C ARG A 369 8.37 -11.24 -14.01
N TRP A 370 8.79 -10.67 -12.89
CA TRP A 370 7.90 -10.17 -11.86
C TRP A 370 8.22 -8.71 -11.57
N ILE A 371 7.19 -7.93 -11.31
CA ILE A 371 7.28 -6.57 -10.79
C ILE A 371 6.85 -6.62 -9.33
N THR A 372 7.79 -6.34 -8.42
CA THR A 372 7.52 -6.17 -7.00
C THR A 372 7.48 -4.68 -6.67
N ARG A 373 6.41 -4.25 -6.00
CA ARG A 373 6.22 -2.89 -5.52
C ARG A 373 6.22 -2.85 -3.99
N LYS A 374 6.87 -1.84 -3.42
CA LYS A 374 6.85 -1.55 -1.98
C LYS A 374 6.61 -0.07 -1.74
N GLY A 375 5.42 0.27 -1.25
CA GLY A 375 4.96 1.64 -1.20
C GLY A 375 4.88 2.26 -2.58
N ALA A 376 4.44 1.49 -3.57
CA ALA A 376 4.13 1.97 -4.91
C ALA A 376 2.96 1.15 -5.44
N CYS A 377 2.06 1.76 -6.19
CA CYS A 377 0.86 1.09 -6.70
C CYS A 377 0.94 0.90 -8.22
N PRO A 378 0.25 -0.11 -8.78
CA PRO A 378 0.06 -0.22 -10.23
C PRO A 378 -0.63 1.02 -10.81
N ALA A 379 -0.12 1.52 -11.94
CA ALA A 379 -0.61 2.69 -12.67
C ALA A 379 -0.57 2.44 -14.19
N TYR A 380 -1.18 1.32 -14.61
CA TYR A 380 -1.39 1.04 -16.04
C TYR A 380 -2.27 2.12 -16.69
N ALA A 381 -2.27 2.18 -18.02
CA ALA A 381 -3.11 3.13 -18.73
C ALA A 381 -4.59 2.95 -18.34
N GLN A 382 -5.25 4.05 -17.97
CA GLN A 382 -6.66 4.09 -17.51
C GLN A 382 -6.94 3.44 -16.15
N GLN A 383 -5.91 2.95 -15.45
CA GLN A 383 -6.03 2.39 -14.10
C GLN A 383 -6.38 3.49 -13.08
N PRO A 384 -7.45 3.39 -12.29
CA PRO A 384 -7.63 4.32 -11.17
C PRO A 384 -6.51 4.17 -10.14
N VAL A 385 -6.00 5.30 -9.65
CA VAL A 385 -4.91 5.40 -8.68
C VAL A 385 -5.35 6.29 -7.54
N ILE A 386 -5.06 5.89 -6.30
CA ILE A 386 -5.45 6.60 -5.08
C ILE A 386 -4.18 6.95 -4.33
N ILE A 387 -3.92 8.25 -4.13
CA ILE A 387 -2.73 8.72 -3.41
C ILE A 387 -3.16 9.65 -2.28
N PRO A 388 -3.01 9.23 -1.01
CA PRO A 388 -3.31 10.08 0.13
C PRO A 388 -2.20 11.10 0.38
N GLY A 389 -2.61 12.24 0.95
CA GLY A 389 -1.69 13.14 1.63
C GLY A 389 -1.23 12.58 2.99
N SER A 390 -0.64 13.44 3.81
CA SER A 390 -0.59 13.22 5.25
C SER A 390 -1.94 13.57 5.90
N MET A 391 -2.12 13.23 7.17
CA MET A 391 -3.32 13.56 7.96
C MET A 391 -3.65 15.07 7.90
N GLY A 392 -4.73 15.46 7.24
CA GLY A 392 -5.10 16.87 7.05
C GLY A 392 -4.58 17.55 5.76
N ALA A 393 -3.75 16.86 4.97
CA ALA A 393 -3.32 17.33 3.65
C ALA A 393 -4.19 16.73 2.53
N THR A 394 -4.22 17.38 1.38
CA THR A 394 -4.98 16.95 0.20
C THR A 394 -4.63 15.52 -0.21
N SER A 395 -5.64 14.72 -0.49
CA SER A 395 -5.54 13.42 -1.15
C SER A 395 -6.02 13.52 -2.59
N TYR A 396 -5.65 12.55 -3.43
CA TYR A 396 -5.88 12.61 -4.86
C TYR A 396 -6.48 11.31 -5.38
N LEU A 397 -7.52 11.45 -6.21
CA LEU A 397 -7.93 10.42 -7.16
C LEU A 397 -7.25 10.75 -8.50
N LEU A 398 -6.57 9.76 -9.06
CA LEU A 398 -5.79 9.90 -10.29
C LEU A 398 -6.08 8.74 -11.23
N VAL A 399 -5.65 8.88 -12.48
CA VAL A 399 -5.67 7.81 -13.47
C VAL A 399 -4.25 7.57 -14.00
N GLY A 400 -3.85 6.30 -14.08
CA GLY A 400 -2.56 5.89 -14.61
C GLY A 400 -2.47 6.11 -16.12
N THR A 401 -1.28 6.45 -16.59
CA THR A 401 -0.96 6.64 -18.02
C THR A 401 -0.21 5.46 -18.61
N GLY A 402 0.29 4.54 -17.77
CA GLY A 402 1.06 3.37 -18.21
C GLY A 402 2.51 3.67 -18.56
N ASN A 403 3.21 4.53 -17.80
CA ASN A 403 4.63 4.83 -18.05
C ASN A 403 5.54 3.58 -17.84
N PRO A 404 6.22 3.08 -18.88
CA PRO A 404 7.07 1.89 -18.77
C PRO A 404 8.41 2.15 -18.07
N ALA A 405 8.91 3.40 -18.08
CA ALA A 405 10.16 3.76 -17.42
C ALA A 405 10.08 3.60 -15.89
N PHE A 406 8.88 3.73 -15.34
CA PHE A 406 8.59 3.48 -13.91
C PHE A 406 7.79 2.19 -13.70
N LEU A 407 7.92 1.22 -14.61
CA LEU A 407 7.30 -0.10 -14.51
C LEU A 407 5.78 -0.03 -14.26
N TYR A 408 5.10 0.89 -14.94
CA TYR A 408 3.65 1.11 -14.84
C TYR A 408 3.21 1.30 -13.38
N SER A 409 3.91 2.18 -12.66
CA SER A 409 3.69 2.38 -11.22
C SER A 409 3.55 3.84 -10.86
N ALA A 410 2.92 4.11 -9.73
CA ALA A 410 2.79 5.43 -9.12
C ALA A 410 3.07 5.35 -7.60
N SER A 411 3.29 6.51 -6.99
CA SER A 411 3.40 6.69 -5.54
C SER A 411 2.20 6.10 -4.80
N HIS A 412 2.40 5.86 -3.51
CA HIS A 412 1.37 5.35 -2.61
C HIS A 412 0.94 6.35 -1.53
N GLY A 413 1.63 7.48 -1.42
CA GLY A 413 1.32 8.58 -0.52
C GLY A 413 2.30 9.74 -0.68
N ALA A 414 2.49 10.54 0.38
CA ALA A 414 3.44 11.64 0.38
C ALA A 414 4.91 11.23 0.64
N GLY A 415 5.12 10.11 1.37
CA GLY A 415 6.45 9.67 1.79
C GLY A 415 6.95 10.40 3.03
N ARG A 416 7.61 9.66 3.94
CA ARG A 416 8.08 10.22 5.21
C ARG A 416 9.41 10.97 5.04
N VAL A 417 9.60 12.01 5.84
CA VAL A 417 10.85 12.77 5.95
C VAL A 417 11.46 12.73 7.34
N LYS A 418 10.66 12.39 8.36
CA LYS A 418 11.11 12.19 9.73
C LYS A 418 10.70 10.82 10.24
N SER A 419 11.60 10.16 10.96
CA SER A 419 11.32 8.84 11.54
C SER A 419 10.28 8.95 12.66
N ARG A 420 9.54 7.87 12.92
CA ARG A 420 8.60 7.81 14.06
C ARG A 420 9.31 8.09 15.38
N PHE A 421 10.46 7.46 15.59
CA PHE A 421 11.29 7.66 16.78
C PHE A 421 11.68 9.13 17.00
N GLU A 422 12.01 9.87 15.93
CA GLU A 422 12.30 11.29 16.01
C GLU A 422 11.07 12.10 16.45
N LEU A 423 9.89 11.80 15.88
CA LEU A 423 8.63 12.44 16.24
C LEU A 423 8.20 12.10 17.67
N SER A 424 8.32 10.85 18.12
CA SER A 424 8.00 10.49 19.50
C SER A 424 8.91 11.22 20.49
N ARG A 425 10.19 11.43 20.15
CA ARG A 425 11.17 12.06 21.04
C ARG A 425 11.10 13.58 21.08
N ARG A 426 10.81 14.22 19.94
CA ARG A 426 10.87 15.70 19.78
C ARG A 426 9.55 16.34 19.37
N GLY A 427 8.57 15.56 18.94
CA GLY A 427 7.27 16.05 18.49
C GLY A 427 6.37 16.45 19.65
N ALA A 428 6.42 15.73 20.78
CA ALA A 428 5.62 16.05 21.97
C ALA A 428 5.90 17.44 22.57
N SER A 429 7.08 18.01 22.30
CA SER A 429 7.45 19.36 22.74
C SER A 429 7.15 20.45 21.70
N GLN A 430 6.59 20.10 20.54
CA GLN A 430 6.25 21.04 19.48
C GLN A 430 4.78 21.46 19.55
N THR A 431 4.50 22.69 19.17
CA THR A 431 3.13 23.21 19.04
C THR A 431 2.37 22.50 17.93
N GLU A 432 1.04 22.46 18.00
CA GLU A 432 0.19 21.90 16.94
C GLU A 432 0.45 22.57 15.57
N GLU A 433 0.66 23.89 15.54
CA GLU A 433 1.03 24.62 14.33
C GLU A 433 2.32 24.06 13.68
N ALA A 434 3.37 23.86 14.47
CA ALA A 434 4.65 23.34 13.99
C ALA A 434 4.55 21.90 13.49
N LEU A 435 3.63 21.11 14.04
CA LEU A 435 3.35 19.75 13.59
C LEU A 435 2.39 19.71 12.39
N GLY A 436 1.73 20.83 12.07
CA GLY A 436 0.69 20.93 11.05
C GLY A 436 -0.65 20.34 11.48
N LEU A 437 -0.89 20.21 12.78
CA LEU A 437 -2.10 19.60 13.35
C LEU A 437 -3.25 20.59 13.59
N LYS A 438 -3.01 21.89 13.39
CA LYS A 438 -4.06 22.92 13.53
C LYS A 438 -5.18 22.67 12.50
N GLY A 439 -6.41 22.49 12.99
CA GLY A 439 -7.56 22.19 12.14
C GLY A 439 -7.63 20.75 11.64
N VAL A 440 -6.74 19.87 12.12
CA VAL A 440 -6.76 18.44 11.83
C VAL A 440 -7.63 17.73 12.86
N ASP A 441 -8.74 17.16 12.38
CA ASP A 441 -9.67 16.39 13.19
C ASP A 441 -9.31 14.90 13.11
N CYS A 442 -8.68 14.39 14.17
CA CYS A 442 -8.19 13.01 14.24
C CYS A 442 -8.69 12.32 15.51
N ILE A 443 -9.39 11.20 15.33
CA ILE A 443 -9.85 10.32 16.40
C ILE A 443 -8.83 9.20 16.57
N THR A 444 -8.15 9.21 17.71
CA THR A 444 -7.19 8.18 18.11
C THR A 444 -7.30 7.90 19.61
N MET A 445 -6.96 6.68 20.04
CA MET A 445 -6.83 6.32 21.45
C MET A 445 -5.39 6.51 21.98
N ARG A 446 -4.47 6.94 21.11
CA ARG A 446 -3.05 7.09 21.40
C ARG A 446 -2.55 8.41 20.83
N GLU A 447 -2.38 9.42 21.68
CA GLU A 447 -1.94 10.75 21.24
C GLU A 447 -0.54 10.70 20.61
N GLU A 448 0.31 9.77 21.06
CA GLU A 448 1.64 9.58 20.48
C GLU A 448 1.56 9.20 18.99
N ARG A 449 0.52 8.46 18.57
CA ARG A 449 0.29 8.09 17.18
C ARG A 449 -0.14 9.28 16.32
N ARG A 450 -0.88 10.23 16.89
CA ARG A 450 -1.24 11.48 16.22
C ARG A 450 0.01 12.31 15.94
N ILE A 451 0.94 12.36 16.90
CA ILE A 451 2.22 13.08 16.75
C ILE A 451 3.15 12.37 15.76
N GLU A 452 3.32 11.04 15.86
CA GLU A 452 4.19 10.25 14.98
C GLU A 452 3.85 10.36 13.49
N GLU A 453 2.59 10.66 13.21
CA GLU A 453 2.00 10.65 11.87
C GLU A 453 1.45 12.04 11.49
N ALA A 454 1.87 13.08 12.22
CA ALA A 454 1.53 14.47 11.94
C ALA A 454 2.05 14.93 10.56
N PRO A 455 1.43 15.92 9.89
CA PRO A 455 1.85 16.44 8.59
C PRO A 455 3.33 16.76 8.47
N ALA A 456 3.94 17.33 9.51
CA ALA A 456 5.35 17.67 9.54
C ALA A 456 6.32 16.47 9.46
N ALA A 457 5.81 15.23 9.55
CA ALA A 457 6.57 13.99 9.37
C ALA A 457 6.69 13.56 7.90
N TYR A 458 5.94 14.19 6.99
CA TYR A 458 5.80 13.81 5.59
C TYR A 458 6.31 14.88 4.63
N LYS A 459 6.60 14.48 3.39
CA LYS A 459 6.84 15.43 2.30
C LYS A 459 5.55 16.20 1.99
N PRO A 460 5.62 17.42 1.44
CA PRO A 460 4.44 18.04 0.85
C PRO A 460 3.93 17.16 -0.32
N ILE A 461 2.64 16.82 -0.30
CA ILE A 461 2.04 15.92 -1.29
C ILE A 461 2.02 16.52 -2.70
N ARG A 462 1.84 17.84 -2.82
CA ARG A 462 1.69 18.50 -4.11
C ARG A 462 2.90 18.30 -5.05
N PRO A 463 4.16 18.57 -4.64
CA PRO A 463 5.32 18.25 -5.47
C PRO A 463 5.48 16.77 -5.82
N VAL A 464 5.00 15.85 -4.97
CA VAL A 464 5.00 14.40 -5.25
C VAL A 464 4.03 14.06 -6.39
N ILE A 465 2.86 14.72 -6.43
CA ILE A 465 1.89 14.56 -7.52
C ILE A 465 2.37 15.26 -8.80
N GLU A 466 2.80 16.51 -8.71
CA GLU A 466 3.26 17.30 -9.87
C GLU A 466 4.40 16.58 -10.62
N ALA A 467 5.39 16.05 -9.90
CA ALA A 467 6.47 15.28 -10.51
C ALA A 467 5.99 14.07 -11.32
N GLN A 468 4.98 13.34 -10.83
CA GLN A 468 4.43 12.18 -11.53
C GLN A 468 3.55 12.58 -12.73
N VAL A 469 2.87 13.72 -12.66
CA VAL A 469 2.11 14.27 -13.79
C VAL A 469 3.06 14.71 -14.89
N GLU A 470 4.12 15.44 -14.55
CA GLU A 470 5.16 15.89 -15.49
C GLU A 470 5.93 14.72 -16.12
N ALA A 471 6.19 13.66 -15.34
CA ALA A 471 6.79 12.43 -15.84
C ALA A 471 5.78 11.53 -16.58
N GLU A 472 4.55 11.99 -16.83
CA GLU A 472 3.49 11.25 -17.51
C GLU A 472 3.26 9.86 -16.90
N MET A 473 3.23 9.74 -15.56
CA MET A 473 2.91 8.50 -14.84
C MET A 473 1.43 8.42 -14.45
N VAL A 474 0.83 9.57 -14.19
CA VAL A 474 -0.57 9.73 -13.74
C VAL A 474 -1.16 11.04 -14.25
N LYS A 475 -2.49 11.15 -14.26
CA LYS A 475 -3.24 12.40 -14.42
C LYS A 475 -4.19 12.59 -13.25
N VAL A 476 -4.35 13.82 -12.78
CA VAL A 476 -5.26 14.13 -11.66
C VAL A 476 -6.71 14.07 -12.15
N VAL A 477 -7.56 13.36 -11.40
CA VAL A 477 -9.01 13.30 -11.64
C VAL A 477 -9.73 14.20 -10.65
N ALA A 478 -9.42 14.08 -9.36
CA ALA A 478 -10.01 14.92 -8.32
C ALA A 478 -9.07 15.11 -7.12
N CYS A 479 -9.24 16.24 -6.43
CA CYS A 479 -8.60 16.56 -5.16
C CYS A 479 -9.61 16.42 -4.02
N LEU A 480 -9.16 15.82 -2.93
CA LEU A 480 -9.99 15.53 -1.77
C LEU A 480 -9.37 16.18 -0.54
N LYS A 481 -10.21 16.82 0.26
CA LYS A 481 -9.81 17.50 1.49
C LYS A 481 -10.26 16.68 2.70
N PRO A 482 -9.35 16.34 3.63
CA PRO A 482 -9.70 15.64 4.86
C PRO A 482 -10.69 16.42 5.72
N VAL A 483 -11.66 15.70 6.28
CA VAL A 483 -12.67 16.21 7.23
C VAL A 483 -12.47 15.55 8.59
N LEU A 484 -12.27 14.23 8.62
CA LEU A 484 -12.13 13.44 9.84
C LEU A 484 -11.27 12.20 9.59
N THR A 485 -10.23 12.00 10.39
CA THR A 485 -9.37 10.82 10.31
C THR A 485 -9.53 9.93 11.54
N PHE A 486 -9.78 8.64 11.35
CA PHE A 486 -9.67 7.61 12.39
C PHE A 486 -8.31 6.93 12.30
N LYS A 487 -7.64 6.81 13.44
CA LYS A 487 -6.30 6.23 13.54
C LYS A 487 -6.13 5.40 14.80
N ALA A 488 -5.56 4.20 14.66
CA ALA A 488 -5.44 3.21 15.75
C ALA A 488 -4.12 3.27 16.53
#